data_AF-A0A850BD83-F1
#
_entry.id   AF-A0A850BD83-F1
#
_cell.length_a   1.000
_cell.length_b   1.000
_cell.length_c   1.000
_cell.angle_alpha   90.00
_cell.angle_beta   90.00
_cell.angle_gamma   90.00
#
_symmetry.space_group_name_H-M   'P 1'
#
loop_
_entity.id
_entity.type
_entity.pdbx_description
1 polymer ?
#
loop_
_entity_poly.entity_id
_entity_poly.type
_entity_poly.pdbx_seq_one_letter_code
_entity_poly.pdbx_strand_id
1 'polypeptide(L)'
;AAEPPRAPAATTYGTSSEPPPQAPALPARPVRPQEDVEVYPEVGDHVSHFHFGECEVMSSDGDRIRLRQDRDGRVREVSLTMLKIEPPTIDPESGKRHFRLARKH
;
A
#
# COMPACT_ATOMS: atom_id res chain seq x y z
N ALA A 1 -37.51 -19.04 46.60
CA ALA A 1 -36.88 -18.09 45.66
C ALA A 1 -36.03 -17.15 46.50
N ALA A 2 -34.72 -17.17 46.31
CA ALA A 2 -33.75 -16.49 47.16
C ALA A 2 -32.96 -15.48 46.32
N GLU A 3 -32.97 -14.21 46.72
CA GLU A 3 -31.76 -13.38 46.79
C GLU A 3 -32.01 -12.16 47.71
N PRO A 4 -31.15 -11.91 48.71
CA PRO A 4 -31.30 -10.85 49.71
C PRO A 4 -30.71 -9.49 49.24
N PRO A 5 -31.06 -8.38 49.92
CA PRO A 5 -30.62 -7.02 49.59
C PRO A 5 -29.35 -6.55 50.35
N ARG A 6 -28.60 -5.65 49.68
CA ARG A 6 -27.86 -4.45 50.17
C ARG A 6 -26.62 -4.56 51.11
N ALA A 7 -25.48 -4.08 50.55
CA ALA A 7 -24.33 -3.36 51.14
C ALA A 7 -23.37 -4.13 52.09
N PRO A 8 -22.10 -3.72 52.35
CA PRO A 8 -21.51 -2.36 52.22
C PRO A 8 -20.02 -2.28 51.76
N ALA A 9 -19.47 -1.06 51.91
CA ALA A 9 -18.08 -0.70 52.19
C ALA A 9 -17.24 -0.19 51.02
N ALA A 10 -17.14 1.15 50.99
CA ALA A 10 -15.99 1.87 50.50
C ALA A 10 -14.74 1.39 51.26
N THR A 11 -13.79 0.82 50.54
CA THR A 11 -12.39 0.78 50.96
C THR A 11 -11.62 1.56 49.93
N THR A 12 -11.26 2.77 50.34
CA THR A 12 -10.28 3.64 49.71
C THR A 12 -8.97 2.88 49.64
N TYR A 13 -8.67 2.26 48.51
CA TYR A 13 -7.31 1.82 48.22
C TYR A 13 -6.52 3.04 47.77
N GLY A 14 -5.86 3.68 48.73
CA GLY A 14 -4.68 4.47 48.45
C GLY A 14 -3.68 3.54 47.78
N THR A 15 -3.48 3.72 46.47
CA THR A 15 -2.35 3.12 45.77
C THR A 15 -1.53 4.25 45.16
N SER A 16 -0.34 4.36 45.73
CA SER A 16 0.85 5.09 45.34
C SER A 16 0.78 5.89 44.05
N SER A 17 1.02 7.20 44.19
CA SER A 17 1.72 7.97 43.17
C SER A 17 3.08 7.32 42.92
N GLU A 18 3.17 6.50 41.89
CA GLU A 18 4.43 6.11 41.28
C GLU A 18 4.42 6.65 39.85
N PRO A 19 5.27 7.65 39.51
CA PRO A 19 5.38 8.09 38.14
C PRO A 19 5.91 6.91 37.31
N PRO A 20 5.31 6.59 36.14
CA PRO A 20 5.89 5.57 35.29
C PRO A 20 7.30 6.02 34.90
N PRO A 21 8.34 5.19 35.13
CA PRO A 21 9.64 5.46 34.60
C PRO A 21 9.52 5.54 33.07
N GLN A 22 10.06 6.62 32.53
CA GLN A 22 10.15 6.93 31.11
C GLN A 22 10.42 5.65 30.32
N ALA A 23 9.46 5.28 29.46
CA ALA A 23 9.70 4.25 28.47
C ALA A 23 10.94 4.65 27.68
N PRO A 24 11.98 3.79 27.57
CA PRO A 24 13.07 4.05 26.66
C PRO A 24 12.46 4.17 25.26
N ALA A 25 12.68 5.33 24.63
CA ALA A 25 12.30 5.57 23.25
C ALA A 25 12.82 4.40 22.41
N LEU A 26 11.88 3.60 21.88
CA LEU A 26 12.21 2.48 21.01
C LEU A 26 13.06 3.04 19.87
N PRO A 27 14.25 2.48 19.60
CA PRO A 27 15.05 2.92 18.45
C PRO A 27 14.18 2.72 17.21
N ALA A 28 13.99 3.81 16.46
CA ALA A 28 13.29 3.79 15.18
C ALA A 28 13.87 2.63 14.35
N ARG A 29 13.06 1.60 14.14
CA ARG A 29 13.47 0.46 13.31
C ARG A 29 13.90 1.04 11.97
N PRO A 30 15.09 0.69 11.45
CA PRO A 30 15.45 1.06 10.10
C PRO A 30 14.35 0.53 9.19
N VAL A 31 13.73 1.44 8.42
CA VAL A 31 12.84 1.07 7.33
C VAL A 31 13.67 0.12 6.47
N ARG A 32 13.35 -1.18 6.54
CA ARG A 32 13.96 -2.17 5.64
C ARG A 32 13.77 -1.61 4.23
N PRO A 33 14.78 -1.67 3.35
CA PRO A 33 14.52 -1.55 1.92
C PRO A 33 13.42 -2.56 1.65
N GLN A 34 12.21 -2.05 1.44
CA GLN A 34 11.07 -2.85 1.07
C GLN A 34 11.57 -3.62 -0.14
N GLU A 35 11.66 -4.94 0.01
CA GLU A 35 12.08 -5.83 -1.05
C GLU A 35 11.46 -5.30 -2.34
N ASP A 36 12.28 -5.09 -3.38
CA ASP A 36 11.82 -4.81 -4.73
C ASP A 36 10.95 -5.99 -5.18
N VAL A 37 9.77 -6.13 -4.57
CA VAL A 37 8.69 -6.97 -5.04
C VAL A 37 8.41 -6.33 -6.37
N GLU A 38 8.79 -7.01 -7.45
CA GLU A 38 8.44 -6.65 -8.80
C GLU A 38 6.92 -6.70 -8.89
N VAL A 39 6.26 -5.63 -8.44
CA VAL A 39 4.81 -5.52 -8.45
C VAL A 39 4.44 -5.27 -9.90
N TYR A 40 3.89 -6.30 -10.53
CA TYR A 40 3.39 -6.20 -11.89
C TYR A 40 2.04 -5.48 -11.90
N PRO A 41 1.80 -4.59 -12.87
CA PRO A 41 0.51 -3.94 -13.02
C PRO A 41 -0.57 -4.97 -13.39
N GLU A 42 -1.73 -4.86 -12.74
CA GLU A 42 -2.87 -5.75 -12.94
C GLU A 42 -3.91 -5.13 -13.88
N VAL A 43 -4.87 -5.93 -14.35
CA VAL A 43 -5.95 -5.45 -15.23
C VAL A 43 -6.81 -4.41 -14.51
N GLY A 44 -6.98 -3.24 -15.15
CA GLY A 44 -7.70 -2.09 -14.60
C GLY A 44 -6.81 -1.06 -13.89
N ASP A 45 -5.52 -1.34 -13.72
CA ASP A 45 -4.56 -0.37 -13.22
C ASP A 45 -4.15 0.63 -14.31
N HIS A 46 -3.71 1.80 -13.87
CA HIS A 46 -3.17 2.84 -14.74
C HIS A 46 -1.67 2.68 -14.85
N VAL A 47 -1.14 2.84 -16.06
CA VAL A 47 0.27 2.72 -16.39
C VAL A 47 0.71 3.96 -17.16
N SER A 48 1.73 4.66 -16.65
CA SER A 48 2.42 5.73 -17.35
C SER A 48 3.57 5.16 -18.16
N HIS A 49 3.40 5.08 -19.48
CA HIS A 49 4.42 4.66 -20.42
C HIS A 49 5.16 5.87 -21.03
N PHE A 50 6.50 5.85 -21.04
CA PHE A 50 7.33 6.98 -21.49
C PHE A 50 7.02 7.51 -22.91
N HIS A 51 6.47 6.68 -23.80
CA HIS A 51 6.11 7.08 -25.18
C HIS A 51 4.62 7.34 -25.38
N PHE A 52 3.77 6.60 -24.65
CA PHE A 52 2.33 6.61 -24.89
C PHE A 52 1.60 7.53 -23.90
N GLY A 53 2.26 7.90 -22.80
CA GLY A 53 1.64 8.61 -21.68
C GLY A 53 0.83 7.65 -20.83
N GLU A 54 -0.35 8.08 -20.42
CA GLU A 54 -1.26 7.33 -19.56
C GLU A 54 -2.05 6.30 -20.35
N CYS A 55 -1.97 5.05 -19.89
CA CYS A 55 -2.65 3.90 -20.46
C CYS A 55 -3.32 3.08 -19.36
N GLU A 56 -4.41 2.40 -19.68
CA GLU A 56 -5.06 1.43 -18.80
C GLU A 56 -4.64 0.01 -19.18
N VAL A 57 -4.38 -0.84 -18.19
CA VAL A 57 -4.02 -2.24 -18.41
C VAL A 57 -5.29 -3.05 -18.72
N MET A 58 -5.39 -3.56 -19.94
CA MET A 58 -6.48 -4.46 -20.33
C MET A 58 -6.17 -5.93 -20.02
N SER A 59 -4.89 -6.30 -20.03
CA SER A 59 -4.45 -7.67 -19.78
C SER A 59 -3.00 -7.66 -19.27
N SER A 60 -2.70 -8.52 -18.30
CA SER A 60 -1.38 -8.68 -17.71
C SER A 60 -1.00 -10.16 -17.64
N ASP A 61 0.08 -10.53 -18.32
CA ASP A 61 0.58 -11.92 -18.42
C ASP A 61 1.87 -12.12 -17.59
N GLY A 62 2.23 -11.16 -16.73
CA GLY A 62 3.48 -11.14 -15.94
C GLY A 62 4.68 -10.61 -16.73
N ASP A 63 4.94 -11.15 -17.93
CA ASP A 63 6.05 -10.71 -18.80
C ASP A 63 5.64 -9.71 -19.87
N ARG A 64 4.35 -9.69 -20.24
CA ARG A 64 3.77 -8.80 -21.24
C ARG A 64 2.46 -8.24 -20.75
N ILE A 65 2.19 -6.98 -21.10
CA ILE A 65 0.94 -6.31 -20.77
C ILE A 65 0.31 -5.69 -21.99
N ARG A 66 -1.01 -5.75 -22.08
CA ARG A 66 -1.81 -5.05 -23.10
C ARG A 66 -2.31 -3.76 -22.50
N LEU A 67 -1.77 -2.65 -23.00
CA LEU A 67 -2.11 -1.30 -22.59
C LEU A 67 -3.08 -0.68 -23.59
N ARG A 68 -4.20 -0.17 -23.11
CA ARG A 68 -5.09 0.70 -23.88
C ARG A 68 -4.71 2.15 -23.62
N GLN A 69 -4.31 2.85 -24.66
CA GLN A 69 -4.01 4.28 -24.53
C GLN A 69 -5.30 5.05 -24.27
N ASP A 70 -5.37 5.84 -23.20
CA ASP A 70 -6.60 6.59 -22.86
C ASP A 70 -6.95 7.61 -23.95
N ARG A 71 -5.94 8.34 -24.43
CA ARG A 71 -6.07 9.38 -25.45
C ARG A 71 -6.62 8.90 -26.80
N ASP A 72 -6.27 7.69 -27.23
CA ASP A 72 -6.48 7.21 -28.61
C ASP A 72 -7.33 5.92 -28.66
N GLY A 73 -7.54 5.28 -27.51
CA GLY A 73 -8.26 4.01 -27.38
C GLY A 73 -7.55 2.80 -27.97
N ARG A 74 -6.37 2.96 -28.57
CA ARG A 74 -5.61 1.86 -29.18
C ARG A 74 -4.98 0.95 -28.13
N VAL A 75 -5.16 -0.36 -28.33
CA VAL A 75 -4.53 -1.39 -27.51
C VAL A 75 -3.17 -1.76 -28.11
N ARG A 76 -2.12 -1.73 -27.28
CA ARG A 76 -0.75 -2.13 -27.63
C ARG A 76 -0.22 -3.13 -26.62
N GLU A 77 0.45 -4.14 -27.13
CA GLU A 77 1.20 -5.08 -26.29
C GLU A 77 2.59 -4.51 -26.02
N VAL A 78 3.01 -4.56 -24.76
CA VAL A 78 4.30 -4.06 -24.29
C VAL A 78 4.95 -5.14 -23.44
N SER A 79 6.20 -5.49 -23.79
CA SER A 79 7.00 -6.45 -23.02
C SER A 79 7.65 -5.76 -21.83
N LEU A 80 7.44 -6.34 -20.65
CA LEU A 80 8.02 -5.87 -19.39
C LEU A 80 9.47 -6.35 -19.22
N THR A 81 9.89 -7.39 -19.93
CA THR A 81 11.24 -7.99 -19.83
C THR A 81 12.38 -7.01 -20.10
N MET A 82 12.15 -5.99 -20.94
CA MET A 82 13.13 -4.93 -21.29
C MET A 82 12.79 -3.57 -20.67
N LEU A 83 11.78 -3.53 -19.79
CA LEU A 83 11.33 -2.32 -19.12
C LEU A 83 11.55 -2.46 -17.61
N LYS A 84 11.73 -1.31 -16.96
CA LYS A 84 11.74 -1.21 -15.51
C LYS A 84 10.35 -0.78 -15.06
N ILE A 85 9.72 -1.61 -14.24
CA ILE A 85 8.46 -1.26 -13.57
C ILE A 85 8.84 -0.52 -12.30
N GLU A 86 8.48 0.75 -12.22
CA GLU A 86 8.59 1.53 -11.00
C GLU A 86 7.42 1.22 -10.07
N PRO A 87 7.61 1.37 -8.75
CA PRO A 87 6.59 1.04 -7.75
C PRO A 87 5.28 1.79 -8.00
N PRO A 88 4.11 1.15 -7.78
CA PRO A 88 2.82 1.78 -7.98
C PRO A 88 2.65 2.96 -7.04
N THR A 89 2.33 4.12 -7.61
CA THR A 89 1.86 5.27 -6.84
C THR A 89 0.36 5.11 -6.64
N ILE A 90 -0.10 5.10 -5.40
CA ILE A 90 -1.53 5.06 -5.10
C ILE A 90 -2.04 6.48 -5.21
N ASP A 91 -2.92 6.71 -6.17
CA ASP A 91 -3.53 8.01 -6.36
C ASP A 91 -4.57 8.24 -5.24
N PRO A 92 -4.42 9.30 -4.40
CA PRO A 92 -5.24 9.48 -3.21
C PRO A 92 -6.69 9.88 -3.54
N GLU A 93 -6.95 10.37 -4.75
CA GLU A 93 -8.28 10.84 -5.18
C GLU A 93 -9.12 9.70 -5.77
N SER A 94 -8.48 8.85 -6.57
CA SER A 94 -9.16 7.71 -7.23
C SER A 94 -8.99 6.37 -6.50
N GLY A 95 -8.01 6.26 -5.59
CA GLY A 95 -7.64 5.01 -4.93
C GLY A 95 -7.03 3.96 -5.88
N LYS A 96 -6.77 4.33 -7.14
CA LYS A 96 -6.22 3.43 -8.16
C LYS A 96 -4.69 3.40 -8.08
N ARG A 97 -4.11 2.27 -8.44
CA ARG A 97 -2.65 2.13 -8.56
C ARG A 97 -2.21 2.67 -9.91
N HIS A 98 -1.25 3.59 -9.88
CA HIS A 98 -0.61 4.14 -11.05
C HIS A 98 0.84 3.63 -11.10
N PHE A 99 1.09 2.72 -12.02
CA PHE A 99 2.41 2.17 -12.29
C PHE A 99 3.15 3.05 -13.29
N ARG A 100 4.47 3.13 -13.19
CA ARG A 100 5.28 3.88 -14.14
C ARG A 100 6.29 2.95 -14.82
N LEU A 101 6.33 2.99 -16.14
CA LEU A 101 7.27 2.20 -16.93
C LEU A 101 8.43 3.07 -17.42
N ALA A 102 9.64 2.69 -17.02
CA ALA A 102 10.88 3.28 -17.49
C ALA A 102 11.62 2.30 -18.42
N ARG A 103 12.50 2.82 -19.29
CA ARG A 103 13.39 1.96 -20.09
C ARG A 103 14.53 1.46 -19.22
N LYS A 104 14.79 0.15 -19.26
CA LYS A 104 15.99 -0.46 -18.67
C LYS A 104 17.12 -0.27 -19.69
N HIS A 105 18.11 0.55 -19.35
CA HIS A 105 19.23 0.91 -20.23
C HIS A 105 20.21 -0.24 -20.43
#